data_AF-A0A2G9TEM3-F1
#
_entry.id   AF-A0A2G9TEM3-F1
#
_cell.length_a   1.000
_cell.length_b   1.000
_cell.length_c   1.000
_cell.angle_alpha   90.00
_cell.angle_beta   90.00
_cell.angle_gamma   90.00
#
_symmetry.space_group_name_H-M   'P 1'
#
loop_
_entity.id
_entity.type
_entity.pdbx_description
1 polymer ?
#
loop_
_entity_poly.entity_id
_entity_poly.type
_entity_poly.pdbx_seq_one_letter_code
_entity_poly.pdbx_strand_id
1 'polypeptide(L)'
;DGIDASLHTEESQPRHVVENFVGVGIKVSFDGGSETREMVQLSGGQKSLVALALIFAIQKCDPAPFYLFDEIDAALDAQHRKAVA
;
A
#
# COMPACT_ATOMS: atom_id res chain seq x y z
N ASP A 1 -41.97 -27.82 17.25
CA ASP A 1 -41.15 -27.92 16.02
C ASP A 1 -41.76 -27.13 14.88
N GLY A 2 -41.21 -25.96 14.64
CA GLY A 2 -41.58 -25.09 13.54
C GLY A 2 -40.45 -24.10 13.36
N ILE A 3 -39.33 -24.58 12.80
CA ILE A 3 -38.17 -23.79 12.44
C ILE A 3 -38.57 -23.01 11.18
N ASP A 4 -38.91 -21.72 11.35
CA ASP A 4 -38.97 -20.79 10.24
C ASP A 4 -37.53 -20.31 9.98
N ALA A 5 -36.87 -20.97 9.03
CA ALA A 5 -35.55 -20.60 8.57
C ALA A 5 -35.69 -19.35 7.69
N SER A 6 -35.43 -18.19 8.29
CA SER A 6 -35.15 -16.95 7.57
C SER A 6 -33.91 -17.14 6.71
N LEU A 7 -34.15 -17.59 5.47
CA LEU A 7 -33.15 -17.69 4.43
C LEU A 7 -32.82 -16.26 3.99
N HIS A 8 -31.85 -15.65 4.67
CA HIS A 8 -31.15 -14.49 4.15
C HIS A 8 -30.41 -14.95 2.90
N THR A 9 -31.05 -14.78 1.74
CA THR A 9 -30.38 -14.84 0.45
C THR A 9 -29.39 -13.68 0.44
N GLU A 10 -28.13 -13.98 0.75
CA GLU A 10 -27.02 -13.07 0.49
C GLU A 10 -26.98 -12.86 -1.04
N GLU A 11 -27.63 -11.78 -1.48
CA GLU A 11 -27.52 -11.29 -2.85
C GLU A 11 -26.03 -11.09 -3.14
N SER A 12 -25.48 -12.07 -3.87
CA SER A 12 -24.11 -12.07 -4.29
C SER A 12 -23.97 -10.90 -5.26
N GLN A 13 -23.43 -9.78 -4.77
CA GLN A 13 -23.17 -8.62 -5.60
C GLN A 13 -22.43 -9.09 -6.85
N PRO A 14 -22.87 -8.69 -8.06
CA PRO A 14 -22.24 -9.15 -9.28
C PRO A 14 -20.77 -8.75 -9.24
N ARG A 15 -19.87 -9.73 -9.31
CA ARG A 15 -18.44 -9.47 -9.49
C ARG A 15 -18.32 -8.65 -10.76
N HIS A 16 -18.07 -7.36 -10.60
CA HIS A 16 -17.74 -6.50 -11.72
C HIS A 16 -16.44 -7.04 -12.30
N VAL A 17 -16.55 -7.80 -13.38
CA VAL A 17 -15.40 -8.26 -14.15
C VAL A 17 -14.86 -7.02 -14.82
N VAL A 18 -13.81 -6.45 -14.24
CA VAL A 18 -13.09 -5.34 -14.85
C VAL A 18 -12.34 -5.92 -16.05
N GLU A 19 -12.89 -5.71 -17.24
CA GLU A 19 -12.31 -6.27 -18.47
C GLU A 19 -10.97 -5.63 -18.83
N ASN A 20 -10.75 -4.36 -18.44
CA ASN A 20 -9.51 -3.62 -18.71
C ASN A 20 -9.08 -2.76 -17.53
N PHE A 21 -7.85 -2.97 -17.04
CA PHE A 21 -7.18 -2.09 -16.09
C PHE A 21 -6.29 -1.09 -16.83
N VAL A 22 -6.38 0.19 -16.48
CA VAL A 22 -5.55 1.25 -17.09
C VAL A 22 -4.24 1.46 -16.34
N GLY A 23 -4.20 1.21 -15.03
CA GLY A 23 -2.99 1.34 -14.21
C GLY A 23 -3.24 1.29 -12.70
N VAL A 24 -2.18 1.57 -11.93
CA VAL A 24 -2.19 1.60 -10.45
C VAL A 24 -1.87 3.01 -9.97
N GLY A 25 -2.74 3.57 -9.12
CA GLY A 25 -2.50 4.86 -8.46
C GLY A 25 -2.01 4.68 -7.03
N ILE A 26 -1.09 5.54 -6.59
CA ILE A 26 -0.57 5.57 -5.21
C ILE A 26 -1.03 6.86 -4.55
N LYS A 27 -1.69 6.75 -3.39
CA LYS A 27 -2.13 7.87 -2.55
C LYS A 27 -1.46 7.79 -1.18
N VAL A 28 -0.91 8.89 -0.70
CA VAL A 28 -0.12 8.91 0.54
C VAL A 28 -0.49 10.13 1.39
N SER A 29 -0.54 9.97 2.71
CA SER A 29 -0.66 11.05 3.69
C SER A 29 0.45 10.86 4.75
N PHE A 30 1.13 11.95 5.10
CA PHE A 30 2.26 11.96 6.05
C PHE A 30 1.94 12.69 7.37
N ASP A 31 0.89 13.50 7.39
CA ASP A 31 0.51 14.36 8.51
C ASP A 31 -0.64 13.78 9.36
N GLY A 32 -1.06 12.54 9.06
CA GLY A 32 -2.21 11.91 9.72
C GLY A 32 -3.55 12.58 9.40
N GLY A 33 -3.57 13.57 8.50
CA GLY A 33 -4.76 14.20 7.99
C GLY A 33 -5.44 13.36 6.92
N SER A 34 -6.71 13.67 6.64
CA SER A 34 -7.49 13.05 5.55
C SER A 34 -7.06 13.49 4.15
N GLU A 35 -6.13 14.45 4.04
CA GLU A 35 -5.69 14.97 2.76
C GLU A 35 -4.58 14.08 2.17
N THR A 36 -4.95 13.29 1.16
CA THR A 36 -3.99 12.48 0.41
C THR A 36 -3.30 13.32 -0.65
N ARG A 37 -1.97 13.22 -0.74
CA ARG A 37 -1.18 13.87 -1.79
C ARG A 37 -0.86 12.89 -2.92
N GLU A 38 -0.77 13.43 -4.13
CA GLU A 38 -0.26 12.69 -5.29
C GLU A 38 1.27 12.58 -5.24
N MET A 39 1.83 11.54 -5.86
CA MET A 39 3.29 11.33 -5.89
C MET A 39 4.09 12.50 -6.44
N VAL A 40 3.50 13.34 -7.30
CA VAL A 40 4.17 14.53 -7.85
C VAL A 40 4.41 15.61 -6.77
N GLN A 41 3.54 15.70 -5.78
CA GLN A 41 3.57 16.72 -4.72
C GLN A 41 4.51 16.38 -3.55
N LEU A 42 5.08 15.18 -3.53
CA LEU A 42 5.95 14.72 -2.46
C LEU A 42 7.40 15.21 -2.64
N SER A 43 8.12 15.40 -1.54
CA SER A 43 9.57 15.66 -1.57
C SER A 43 10.35 14.43 -2.04
N GLY A 44 11.61 14.60 -2.46
CA GLY A 44 12.46 13.47 -2.86
C GLY A 44 12.55 12.37 -1.80
N GLY A 45 12.82 12.75 -0.55
CA GLY A 45 12.87 11.80 0.57
C GLY A 45 11.53 11.12 0.86
N GLN A 46 10.41 11.83 0.71
CA GLN A 46 9.07 11.24 0.85
C GLN A 46 8.79 10.20 -0.24
N LYS A 47 9.15 10.48 -1.50
CA LYS A 47 9.02 9.51 -2.60
C LYS A 47 9.86 8.26 -2.34
N SER A 48 11.09 8.43 -1.86
CA SER A 48 11.96 7.31 -1.49
C SER A 48 11.38 6.48 -0.36
N LEU A 49 10.79 7.10 0.67
CA LEU A 49 10.13 6.38 1.76
C LEU A 49 8.93 5.56 1.27
N VAL A 50 8.11 6.13 0.38
CA VAL A 50 6.96 5.43 -0.22
C VAL A 50 7.43 4.22 -1.04
N ALA A 51 8.50 4.38 -1.83
CA ALA A 51 9.08 3.29 -2.60
C ALA A 51 9.61 2.17 -1.69
N LEU A 52 10.34 2.51 -0.62
CA LEU A 52 10.83 1.54 0.37
C LEU A 52 9.67 0.82 1.07
N ALA A 53 8.63 1.55 1.47
CA ALA A 53 7.43 0.95 2.09
C ALA A 53 6.76 -0.07 1.15
N LEU A 54 6.67 0.23 -0.15
CA LEU A 54 6.15 -0.70 -1.14
C LEU A 54 7.04 -1.93 -1.31
N ILE A 55 8.37 -1.76 -1.37
CA ILE A 55 9.31 -2.88 -1.46
C ILE A 55 9.18 -3.80 -0.25
N PHE A 56 9.12 -3.24 0.96
CA PHE A 56 8.91 -4.03 2.18
C PHE A 56 7.55 -4.72 2.23
N ALA A 57 6.49 -4.09 1.71
CA ALA A 57 5.18 -4.73 1.61
C ALA A 57 5.21 -5.92 0.64
N ILE A 58 5.90 -5.80 -0.50
CA ILE A 58 6.11 -6.90 -1.45
C ILE A 58 6.91 -8.02 -0.77
N GLN A 59 8.02 -7.69 -0.10
CA GLN A 59 8.83 -8.67 0.61
C GLN A 59 8.04 -9.44 1.68
N LYS A 60 7.11 -8.78 2.39
CA LYS A 60 6.25 -9.45 3.37
C LYS A 60 5.21 -10.37 2.74
N CYS A 61 4.81 -10.09 1.50
CA CYS A 61 3.83 -10.89 0.76
C CYS A 61 4.47 -12.07 0.03
N ASP A 62 5.58 -11.82 -0.66
CA ASP A 62 6.35 -12.78 -1.45
C ASP A 62 7.86 -12.48 -1.33
N PRO A 63 8.56 -13.13 -0.38
CA PRO A 63 9.96 -12.85 -0.09
C PRO A 63 10.89 -13.44 -1.16
N ALA A 64 11.75 -12.60 -1.72
CA ALA A 64 12.85 -12.98 -2.59
C ALA A 64 14.04 -13.54 -1.77
N PRO A 65 14.91 -14.37 -2.38
CA PRO A 65 16.05 -14.99 -1.69
C PRO A 65 17.09 -13.97 -1.19
N PHE A 66 17.19 -12.78 -1.79
CA PHE A 66 18.01 -11.69 -1.27
C PHE A 66 17.54 -10.32 -1.82
N TYR A 67 17.89 -9.26 -1.10
CA TYR A 67 17.64 -7.87 -1.49
C TYR A 67 18.94 -7.08 -1.32
N LEU A 68 19.31 -6.30 -2.33
CA LEU A 68 20.45 -5.39 -2.29
C LEU A 68 19.92 -3.96 -2.42
N PHE A 69 20.25 -3.14 -1.43
CA PHE A 69 19.86 -1.74 -1.35
C PHE A 69 21.12 -0.88 -1.42
N ASP A 70 21.15 0.05 -2.36
CA ASP A 70 22.26 0.99 -2.53
C ASP A 70 21.84 2.39 -2.08
N GLU A 71 22.69 3.07 -1.31
CA GLU A 71 22.50 4.44 -0.80
C GLU A 71 21.12 4.76 -0.18
N ILE A 72 20.41 3.78 0.39
CA ILE A 72 19.04 4.00 0.92
C ILE A 72 19.01 4.99 2.09
N ASP A 73 20.13 5.16 2.79
CA ASP A 73 20.31 6.05 3.93
C ASP A 73 20.52 7.51 3.52
N ALA A 74 20.87 7.79 2.25
CA ALA A 74 21.01 9.14 1.71
C ALA A 74 19.65 9.83 1.51
N ALA A 75 18.60 9.05 1.22
CA ALA A 75 17.25 9.56 1.04
C ALA A 75 16.42 9.60 2.34
N LEU A 76 16.89 8.91 3.39
CA LEU A 76 16.25 8.87 4.71
C LEU A 76 16.86 9.97 5.58
N ASP A 77 16.08 11.03 5.83
CA ASP A 77 16.45 12.09 6.78
C ASP A 77 16.84 11.50 8.15
N ALA A 78 17.70 12.19 8.91
CA ALA A 78 18.32 11.70 10.14
C ALA A 78 17.31 11.16 11.17
N GLN A 79 16.08 11.67 11.13
CA GLN A 79 14.97 11.28 12.00
C GLN A 79 14.30 9.95 11.60
N HIS A 80 14.37 9.54 10.33
CA HIS A 80 13.75 8.30 9.82
C HIS A 80 14.73 7.12 9.67
N ARG A 81 16.04 7.36 9.75
CA ARG A 81 17.08 6.30 9.73
C ARG A 81 16.89 5.20 10.80
N LYS A 82 16.33 5.54 11.96
CA LYS A 82 16.11 4.58 13.06
C LYS A 82 14.98 3.57 12.82
N ALA A 83 14.08 3.83 11.87
CA ALA A 83 12.92 2.96 11.62
C ALA A 83 13.21 1.85 10.59
N VAL A 84 14.34 1.93 9.88
CA VAL A 84 14.70 1.02 8.79
C VAL A 84 15.78 0.00 9.19
N ALA A 85 16.44 0.21 10.34
CA ALA A 85 17.45 -0.69 10.90
C ALA A 85 16.87 -1.66 11.94
#